data_AF-A0A7X1H3F2-F1
#
_entry.id   AF-A0A7X1H3F2-F1
#
_cell.length_a   1.000
_cell.length_b   1.000
_cell.length_c   1.000
_cell.angle_alpha   90.00
_cell.angle_beta   90.00
_cell.angle_gamma   90.00
#
_symmetry.space_group_name_H-M   'P 1'
#
loop_
_entity.id
_entity.type
_entity.pdbx_description
1 polymer ?
#
loop_
_entity_poly.entity_id
_entity_poly.type
_entity_poly.pdbx_seq_one_letter_code
_entity_poly.pdbx_strand_id
1 'polypeptide(L)'
;MKRKATYDELERQIEVLSRESQRCLTAEAAFHCQNTYLKALHETALGLIDKLDKEELLENILDRAALLTGTEHGYIYLREPGSEQMQMQMGMGFFKSQLGRKVSIGEGLGGRVWEKQAPLLVDDYQCWPKRIPDKSLDKLRSIVGIPLKSDQQVLGVIGLAHVDTDRQLNQEDVMALELFATLAMIALEKARLYADARRELAERKHAEEVLRESEARYRTLLESSPDPIVVYDMKGVATYVNPAFEQTFGLTRKKLLGKQIDFVPNENWPETKAAIKKMLSGQKINLFETRRMTKDGRVLDVQLSSTLYKTADGRPAGNIVILRDISAKKQAKKELQMYHDHLEELVAARTVELEKANLALEQQIEERKLADRSLREHQKELRAQSHHLEEVNTALRVLLKQREEDKHKLSKMVRRNVEELVNPYLEKVFNSNLDTRQRMLLQILETNLKNIISPFINQLTGHMGNLTPMEIRIADLIKAGKSNKEIAGLLLISYNTVLFHRHNIRSKLNIKNKKINLRAHLLSFEK
;
A
#
# COMPACT_ATOMS: atom_id res chain seq x y z
N MET A 1 70.20 66.08 106.89
CA MET A 1 68.72 66.03 106.68
C MET A 1 68.30 66.28 105.23
N LYS A 2 68.85 67.25 104.48
CA LYS A 2 68.45 67.52 103.08
C LYS A 2 68.61 66.36 102.08
N ARG A 3 69.68 65.54 102.18
CA ARG A 3 69.93 64.38 101.30
C ARG A 3 68.96 63.20 101.49
N LYS A 4 68.36 63.05 102.67
CA LYS A 4 67.42 61.93 102.97
C LYS A 4 66.04 62.22 102.39
N ALA A 5 65.58 63.47 102.53
CA ALA A 5 64.34 63.93 101.92
C ALA A 5 64.35 63.92 100.37
N THR A 6 65.51 64.10 99.73
CA THR A 6 65.64 63.97 98.26
C THR A 6 65.64 62.52 97.80
N TYR A 7 66.12 61.60 98.64
CA TYR A 7 66.14 60.17 98.34
C TYR A 7 64.74 59.55 98.49
N ASP A 8 64.02 59.91 99.54
CA ASP A 8 62.64 59.48 99.78
C ASP A 8 61.67 59.99 98.68
N GLU A 9 61.92 61.19 98.14
CA GLU A 9 61.14 61.75 97.01
C GLU A 9 61.44 61.01 95.70
N LEU A 10 62.71 60.64 95.47
CA LEU A 10 63.13 59.89 94.29
C LEU A 10 62.60 58.45 94.32
N GLU A 11 62.58 57.80 95.49
CA GLU A 11 61.97 56.47 95.67
C GLU A 11 60.47 56.49 95.39
N ARG A 12 59.74 57.52 95.85
CA ARG A 12 58.31 57.68 95.51
C ARG A 12 58.08 57.88 94.02
N GLN A 13 58.91 58.69 93.35
CA GLN A 13 58.79 58.87 91.90
C GLN A 13 59.09 57.58 91.13
N ILE A 14 60.08 56.80 91.57
CA ILE A 14 60.40 55.49 90.98
C ILE A 14 59.25 54.50 91.20
N GLU A 15 58.63 54.45 92.38
CA GLU A 15 57.46 53.59 92.63
C GLU A 15 56.25 53.98 91.76
N VAL A 16 55.99 55.28 91.58
CA VAL A 16 54.90 55.76 90.72
C VAL A 16 55.17 55.39 89.26
N LEU A 17 56.37 55.68 88.74
CA LEU A 17 56.77 55.33 87.38
C LEU A 17 56.77 53.81 87.15
N SER A 18 57.17 53.02 88.13
CA SER A 18 57.14 51.55 88.03
C SER A 18 55.71 51.02 87.99
N ARG A 19 54.76 51.61 88.73
CA ARG A 19 53.33 51.25 88.63
C ARG A 19 52.71 51.68 87.30
N GLU A 20 53.09 52.85 86.78
CA GLU A 20 52.62 53.31 85.46
C GLU A 20 53.17 52.45 84.32
N SER A 21 54.47 52.10 84.37
CA SER A 21 55.09 51.19 83.41
C SER A 21 54.43 49.81 83.43
N GLN A 22 54.16 49.25 84.63
CA GLN A 22 53.46 47.99 84.75
C GLN A 22 52.02 48.06 84.19
N ARG A 23 51.31 49.17 84.43
CA ARG A 23 49.98 49.41 83.85
C ARG A 23 50.01 49.49 82.33
N CYS A 24 50.95 50.24 81.74
CA CYS A 24 51.11 50.32 80.30
C CYS A 24 51.42 48.96 79.68
N LEU A 25 52.34 48.17 80.27
CA LEU A 25 52.67 46.83 79.79
C LEU A 25 51.46 45.89 79.83
N THR A 26 50.64 45.95 80.88
CA THR A 26 49.39 45.16 80.93
C THR A 26 48.35 45.62 79.91
N ALA A 27 48.25 46.92 79.63
CA ALA A 27 47.33 47.45 78.64
C ALA A 27 47.76 47.12 77.20
N GLU A 28 49.07 47.17 76.93
CA GLU A 28 49.65 46.82 75.63
C GLU A 28 49.51 45.32 75.34
N ALA A 29 49.75 44.46 76.33
CA ALA A 29 49.49 43.02 76.22
C ALA A 29 48.01 42.71 75.96
N ALA A 30 47.09 43.39 76.65
CA ALA A 30 45.64 43.25 76.42
C ALA A 30 45.23 43.72 75.02
N PHE A 31 45.77 44.85 74.55
CA PHE A 31 45.51 45.38 73.21
C PHE A 31 46.05 44.46 72.12
N HIS A 32 47.26 43.91 72.29
CA HIS A 32 47.81 42.92 71.36
C HIS A 32 46.96 41.65 71.30
N CYS A 33 46.52 41.13 72.44
CA CYS A 33 45.61 39.99 72.51
C CYS A 33 44.30 40.28 71.74
N GLN A 34 43.69 41.45 71.99
CA GLN A 34 42.46 41.87 71.30
C GLN A 34 42.64 42.00 69.78
N ASN A 35 43.80 42.50 69.33
CA ASN A 35 44.07 42.68 67.90
C ASN A 35 44.36 41.34 67.19
N THR A 36 45.10 40.44 67.84
CA THR A 36 45.28 39.06 67.34
C THR A 36 43.95 38.33 67.25
N TYR A 37 43.08 38.51 68.24
CA TYR A 37 41.74 37.95 68.28
C TYR A 37 40.83 38.47 67.14
N LEU A 38 40.80 39.79 66.93
CA LEU A 38 40.06 40.41 65.82
C LEU A 38 40.57 39.97 64.45
N LYS A 39 41.89 39.79 64.30
CA LYS A 39 42.49 39.31 63.06
C LYS A 39 42.09 37.86 62.76
N ALA A 40 42.11 36.99 63.77
CA ALA A 40 41.66 35.61 63.64
C ALA A 40 40.17 35.55 63.24
N LEU A 41 39.31 36.38 63.84
CA LEU A 41 37.90 36.49 63.44
C LEU A 41 37.72 37.00 62.01
N HIS A 42 38.52 37.98 61.58
CA HIS A 42 38.41 38.59 60.26
C HIS A 42 38.82 37.63 59.13
N GLU A 43 39.97 36.95 59.26
CA GLU A 43 40.42 35.91 58.32
C GLU A 43 39.42 34.75 58.24
N THR A 44 38.73 34.52 59.35
CA THR A 44 37.70 33.50 59.50
C THR A 44 36.40 33.88 58.79
N ALA A 45 35.95 35.13 58.91
CA ALA A 45 34.80 35.64 58.18
C ALA A 45 35.01 35.55 56.65
N LEU A 46 36.21 35.89 56.17
CA LEU A 46 36.55 35.81 54.74
C LEU A 46 36.48 34.38 54.20
N GLY A 47 37.00 33.40 54.93
CA GLY A 47 36.97 31.99 54.52
C GLY A 47 35.57 31.36 54.46
N LEU A 48 34.60 31.94 55.16
CA LEU A 48 33.21 31.50 55.17
C LEU A 48 32.37 32.08 54.03
N ILE A 49 32.78 33.23 53.46
CA ILE A 49 32.00 33.98 52.46
C ILE A 49 32.04 33.35 51.06
N ASP A 50 33.07 32.57 50.75
CA ASP A 50 33.33 31.97 49.43
C ASP A 50 32.80 30.53 49.27
N LYS A 51 32.27 29.93 50.35
CA LYS A 51 31.77 28.55 50.34
C LYS A 51 30.27 28.52 50.03
N LEU A 52 29.92 27.81 48.96
CA LEU A 52 28.53 27.66 48.49
C LEU A 52 27.93 26.30 48.85
N ASP A 53 28.75 25.34 49.28
CA ASP A 53 28.32 24.03 49.74
C ASP A 53 27.95 24.09 51.24
N LYS A 54 26.78 23.57 51.60
CA LYS A 54 26.23 23.71 52.95
C LYS A 54 27.02 22.88 53.95
N GLU A 55 27.35 21.64 53.60
CA GLU A 55 28.09 20.71 54.44
C GLU A 55 29.52 21.24 54.67
N GLU A 56 30.21 21.66 53.60
CA GLU A 56 31.55 22.25 53.70
C GLU A 56 31.55 23.54 54.53
N LEU A 57 30.52 24.38 54.40
CA LEU A 57 30.38 25.60 55.20
C LEU A 57 30.17 25.27 56.68
N LEU A 58 29.33 24.29 57.01
CA LEU A 58 29.07 23.89 58.40
C LEU A 58 30.31 23.26 59.06
N GLU A 59 31.06 22.46 58.32
CA GLU A 59 32.33 21.90 58.79
C GLU A 59 33.34 23.01 59.11
N ASN A 60 33.54 23.94 58.17
CA ASN A 60 34.44 25.08 58.38
C ASN A 60 34.01 25.96 59.56
N ILE A 61 32.71 26.21 59.74
CA ILE A 61 32.20 26.96 60.90
C ILE A 61 32.59 26.25 62.19
N LEU A 62 32.40 24.93 62.24
CA LEU A 62 32.65 24.14 63.43
C LEU A 62 34.15 24.04 63.75
N ASP A 63 35.00 23.82 62.75
CA ASP A 63 36.47 23.79 62.89
C ASP A 63 37.00 25.10 63.48
N ARG A 64 36.48 26.22 62.96
CA ARG A 64 36.89 27.56 63.40
C ARG A 64 36.42 27.85 64.82
N ALA A 65 35.20 27.47 65.17
CA ALA A 65 34.69 27.60 66.54
C ALA A 65 35.52 26.74 67.54
N ALA A 66 35.92 25.54 67.12
CA ALA A 66 36.74 24.64 67.90
C ALA A 66 38.15 25.20 68.14
N LEU A 67 38.76 25.80 67.11
CA LEU A 67 40.05 26.48 67.20
C LEU A 67 40.03 27.66 68.19
N LEU A 68 38.95 28.46 68.21
CA LEU A 68 38.81 29.60 69.12
C LEU A 68 38.79 29.19 70.60
N THR A 69 38.37 27.97 70.91
CA THR A 69 38.23 27.46 72.29
C THR A 69 39.24 26.37 72.65
N GLY A 70 40.16 26.03 71.73
CA GLY A 70 41.17 25.00 71.96
C GLY A 70 40.58 23.61 72.22
N THR A 71 39.44 23.29 71.62
CA THR A 71 38.81 21.97 71.66
C THR A 71 38.80 21.30 70.29
N GLU A 72 38.60 19.98 70.27
CA GLU A 72 38.41 19.15 69.07
C GLU A 72 36.99 18.55 69.02
N HIS A 73 36.09 19.02 69.90
CA HIS A 73 34.75 18.45 70.06
C HIS A 73 33.69 19.53 69.99
N GLY A 74 32.83 19.43 68.98
CA GLY A 74 31.68 20.31 68.85
C GLY A 74 30.61 19.76 67.93
N TYR A 75 29.50 20.47 67.84
CA TYR A 75 28.39 20.17 66.96
C TYR A 75 27.70 21.44 66.47
N ILE A 76 26.91 21.30 65.39
CA ILE A 76 25.94 22.31 64.96
C ILE A 76 24.56 21.64 64.85
N TYR A 77 23.63 22.14 65.67
CA TYR A 77 22.19 21.92 65.48
C TYR A 77 21.66 22.97 64.53
N LEU A 78 20.87 22.57 63.54
CA LEU A 78 20.06 23.50 62.74
C LEU A 78 18.60 23.12 62.80
N ARG A 79 17.74 24.12 62.65
CA ARG A 79 16.29 23.96 62.56
C ARG A 79 15.85 24.08 61.11
N GLU A 80 15.06 23.12 60.65
CA GLU A 80 14.32 23.27 59.39
C GLU A 80 13.13 24.22 59.57
N PRO A 81 12.81 25.07 58.58
CA PRO A 81 11.64 25.94 58.63
C PRO A 81 10.37 25.15 58.95
N GLY A 82 9.65 25.54 60.01
CA GLY A 82 8.40 24.87 60.45
C GLY A 82 8.59 23.63 61.33
N SER A 83 9.82 23.15 61.54
CA SER A 83 10.07 22.01 62.44
C SER A 83 9.94 22.41 63.93
N GLU A 84 9.40 21.50 64.75
CA GLU A 84 9.36 21.62 66.23
C GLU A 84 10.64 21.11 66.90
N GLN A 85 11.57 20.54 66.12
CA GLN A 85 12.84 20.00 66.61
C GLN A 85 14.02 20.56 65.81
N MET A 86 15.17 20.70 66.49
CA MET A 86 16.46 20.90 65.83
C MET A 86 17.13 19.54 65.60
N GLN A 87 17.91 19.42 64.53
CA GLN A 87 18.68 18.23 64.22
C GLN A 87 20.16 18.55 64.11
N MET A 88 21.02 17.67 64.64
CA MET A 88 22.47 17.80 64.52
C MET A 88 22.83 17.56 63.05
N GLN A 89 23.22 18.62 62.36
CA GLN A 89 23.62 18.59 60.96
C GLN A 89 25.13 18.42 60.80
N MET A 90 25.91 18.80 61.82
CA MET A 90 27.36 18.61 61.83
C MET A 90 27.84 18.23 63.23
N GLY A 91 28.83 17.33 63.30
CA GLY A 91 29.45 16.88 64.55
C GLY A 91 30.93 16.63 64.35
N MET A 92 31.73 16.98 65.35
CA MET A 92 33.19 16.89 65.36
C MET A 92 33.69 16.17 66.62
N GLY A 93 34.77 15.43 66.47
CA GLY A 93 35.35 14.61 67.53
C GLY A 93 34.30 13.71 68.17
N PHE A 94 34.08 13.88 69.47
CA PHE A 94 33.10 13.12 70.26
C PHE A 94 31.67 13.14 69.66
N PHE A 95 31.26 14.24 69.03
CA PHE A 95 29.90 14.36 68.49
C PHE A 95 29.72 13.74 67.10
N LYS A 96 30.77 13.23 66.45
CA LYS A 96 30.66 12.55 65.15
C LYS A 96 29.69 11.37 65.20
N SER A 97 29.68 10.61 66.29
CA SER A 97 28.76 9.47 66.48
C SER A 97 27.33 9.87 66.83
N GLN A 98 27.05 11.18 66.97
CA GLN A 98 25.76 11.72 67.39
C GLN A 98 25.04 12.48 66.26
N LEU A 99 25.58 12.43 65.04
CA LEU A 99 25.02 13.08 63.87
C LEU A 99 23.56 12.66 63.66
N GLY A 100 22.70 13.62 63.33
CA GLY A 100 21.27 13.39 63.14
C GLY A 100 20.44 13.30 64.42
N ARG A 101 21.04 13.39 65.62
CA ARG A 101 20.30 13.53 66.88
C ARG A 101 19.33 14.71 66.79
N LYS A 102 18.12 14.53 67.30
CA LYS A 102 17.11 15.60 67.37
C LYS A 102 16.93 16.06 68.81
N VAL A 103 16.66 17.35 68.98
CA VAL A 103 16.35 17.96 70.28
C VAL A 103 15.15 18.87 70.15
N SER A 104 14.24 18.78 71.12
CA SER A 104 13.11 19.69 71.26
C SER A 104 13.50 20.94 72.04
N ILE A 105 12.66 21.98 72.00
CA ILE A 105 12.86 23.17 72.83
C ILE A 105 12.90 22.79 74.31
N GLY A 106 13.85 23.34 75.06
CA GLY A 106 14.06 23.04 76.47
C GLY A 106 14.82 21.73 76.77
N GLU A 107 15.16 20.91 75.77
CA GLU A 107 15.81 19.62 75.95
C GLU A 107 17.34 19.68 75.79
N GLY A 108 18.09 19.19 76.79
CA GLY A 108 19.56 19.17 76.74
C GLY A 108 20.19 20.56 76.59
N LEU A 109 21.48 20.63 76.25
CA LEU A 109 22.12 21.94 76.09
C LEU A 109 21.53 22.71 74.89
N GLY A 110 21.43 22.05 73.73
CA GLY A 110 20.92 22.65 72.49
C GLY A 110 19.50 23.19 72.61
N GLY A 111 18.56 22.41 73.14
CA GLY A 111 17.18 22.85 73.33
C GLY A 111 17.03 23.95 74.38
N ARG A 112 17.87 24.00 75.42
CA ARG A 112 17.86 25.07 76.43
C ARG A 112 18.44 26.38 75.89
N VAL A 113 19.49 26.31 75.05
CA VAL A 113 20.01 27.50 74.34
C VAL A 113 18.96 28.02 73.37
N TRP A 114 18.23 27.12 72.71
CA TRP A 114 17.10 27.49 71.86
C TRP A 114 15.96 28.16 72.67
N GLU A 115 15.59 27.59 73.82
CA GLU A 115 14.56 28.15 74.73
C GLU A 115 14.93 29.53 75.25
N LYS A 116 16.15 29.68 75.77
CA LYS A 116 16.62 30.94 76.38
C LYS A 116 17.00 31.99 75.36
N GLN A 117 17.28 31.59 74.12
CA GLN A 117 17.90 32.42 73.10
C GLN A 117 19.16 33.13 73.63
N ALA A 118 20.00 32.45 74.39
CA ALA A 118 21.20 33.03 74.98
C ALA A 118 22.26 31.93 75.16
N PRO A 119 23.56 32.28 75.20
CA PRO A 119 24.60 31.32 75.54
C PRO A 119 24.32 30.58 76.83
N LEU A 120 24.78 29.34 76.88
CA LEU A 120 24.74 28.55 78.09
C LEU A 120 26.06 27.80 78.25
N LEU A 121 26.81 28.20 79.27
CA LEU A 121 27.99 27.50 79.75
C LEU A 121 27.60 26.56 80.89
N VAL A 122 28.09 25.33 80.84
CA VAL A 122 27.90 24.31 81.86
C VAL A 122 29.28 23.76 82.23
N ASP A 123 29.68 23.97 83.48
CA ASP A 123 31.02 23.60 83.96
C ASP A 123 31.23 22.08 84.03
N ASP A 124 30.18 21.34 84.42
CA ASP A 124 30.15 19.88 84.40
C ASP A 124 28.80 19.35 83.90
N TYR A 125 28.80 18.87 82.67
CA TYR A 125 27.63 18.30 82.01
C TYR A 125 27.17 16.99 82.66
N GLN A 126 28.07 16.22 83.25
CA GLN A 126 27.73 14.93 83.85
C GLN A 126 26.79 15.10 85.04
N CYS A 127 27.02 16.13 85.85
CA CYS A 127 26.22 16.45 87.03
C CYS A 127 25.08 17.43 86.73
N TRP A 128 24.91 17.88 85.48
CA TRP A 128 23.92 18.90 85.13
C TRP A 128 22.48 18.32 85.11
N PRO A 129 21.54 18.83 85.92
CA PRO A 129 20.20 18.23 86.05
C PRO A 129 19.36 18.24 84.76
N LYS A 130 19.71 19.10 83.80
CA LYS A 130 18.98 19.27 82.52
C LYS A 130 19.68 18.58 81.34
N ARG A 131 20.65 17.70 81.61
CA ARG A 131 21.33 16.91 80.59
C ARG A 131 20.37 15.94 79.91
N ILE A 132 20.71 15.52 78.69
CA ILE A 132 19.96 14.46 78.00
C ILE A 132 20.31 13.13 78.71
N PRO A 133 19.31 12.29 79.07
CA PRO A 133 19.53 11.05 79.81
C PRO A 133 20.08 9.94 78.90
N ASP A 134 21.27 10.15 78.36
CA ASP A 134 21.93 9.27 77.42
C ASP A 134 23.37 8.98 77.88
N LYS A 135 23.67 7.70 78.13
CA LYS A 135 24.98 7.26 78.59
C LYS A 135 26.11 7.55 77.61
N SER A 136 25.79 7.67 76.32
CA SER A 136 26.77 8.05 75.30
C SER A 136 27.31 9.47 75.48
N LEU A 137 26.71 10.28 76.37
CA LEU A 137 27.12 11.66 76.70
C LEU A 137 27.88 11.77 78.04
N ASP A 138 28.13 10.67 78.75
CA ASP A 138 28.71 10.68 80.11
C ASP A 138 30.16 11.15 80.17
N LYS A 139 30.87 11.19 79.03
CA LYS A 139 32.25 11.67 78.92
C LYS A 139 32.37 13.20 78.80
N LEU A 140 31.25 13.90 78.62
CA LEU A 140 31.23 15.36 78.54
C LEU A 140 31.50 15.98 79.91
N ARG A 141 32.45 16.91 79.96
CA ARG A 141 32.79 17.71 81.15
C ARG A 141 32.24 19.12 80.97
N SER A 142 33.11 20.08 80.68
CA SER A 142 32.71 21.45 80.39
C SER A 142 32.12 21.55 78.97
N ILE A 143 30.98 22.22 78.82
CA ILE A 143 30.32 22.40 77.53
C ILE A 143 29.65 23.77 77.43
N VAL A 144 29.77 24.40 76.27
CA VAL A 144 29.11 25.66 75.93
C VAL A 144 28.21 25.47 74.73
N GLY A 145 27.04 26.11 74.76
CA GLY A 145 26.14 26.19 73.62
C GLY A 145 25.86 27.65 73.29
N ILE A 146 26.03 28.01 72.02
CA ILE A 146 25.89 29.36 71.49
C ILE A 146 24.78 29.38 70.43
N PRO A 147 23.80 30.29 70.55
CA PRO A 147 22.71 30.37 69.60
C PRO A 147 23.18 30.99 68.28
N LEU A 148 22.80 30.36 67.16
CA LEU A 148 22.88 30.95 65.82
C LEU A 148 21.57 31.71 65.55
N LYS A 149 21.62 33.04 65.55
CA LYS A 149 20.44 33.91 65.49
C LYS A 149 20.41 34.77 64.24
N SER A 150 19.23 34.88 63.63
CA SER A 150 18.90 35.89 62.62
C SER A 150 17.56 36.54 62.94
N ASP A 151 17.44 37.86 62.81
CA ASP A 151 16.23 38.66 63.03
C ASP A 151 15.40 38.24 64.27
N GLN A 152 16.09 38.02 65.41
CA GLN A 152 15.54 37.57 66.72
C GLN A 152 15.05 36.11 66.81
N GLN A 153 15.27 35.28 65.78
CA GLN A 153 14.94 33.86 65.81
C GLN A 153 16.22 33.01 65.89
N VAL A 154 16.22 32.00 66.77
CA VAL A 154 17.29 30.98 66.82
C VAL A 154 17.06 29.98 65.69
N LEU A 155 17.96 29.97 64.71
CA LEU A 155 17.96 29.07 63.55
C LEU A 155 18.83 27.82 63.79
N GLY A 156 19.70 27.87 64.80
CA GLY A 156 20.54 26.76 65.19
C GLY A 156 21.29 27.00 66.49
N VAL A 157 22.09 26.02 66.90
CA VAL A 157 22.97 26.10 68.07
C VAL A 157 24.31 25.47 67.74
N ILE A 158 25.40 26.21 67.95
CA ILE A 158 26.76 25.67 67.96
C ILE A 158 27.06 25.21 69.39
N GLY A 159 27.51 23.97 69.55
CA GLY A 159 27.98 23.47 70.83
C GLY A 159 29.44 23.04 70.77
N LEU A 160 30.19 23.31 71.83
CA LEU A 160 31.59 22.96 71.97
C LEU A 160 31.82 22.41 73.37
N ALA A 161 32.63 21.35 73.49
CA ALA A 161 32.84 20.66 74.76
C ALA A 161 34.30 20.29 74.96
N HIS A 162 34.72 20.17 76.23
CA HIS A 162 35.87 19.36 76.60
C HIS A 162 35.40 17.99 77.11
N VAL A 163 36.09 16.94 76.69
CA VAL A 163 35.73 15.53 76.93
C VAL A 163 36.89 14.86 77.65
N ASP A 164 36.62 14.17 78.77
CA ASP A 164 37.65 13.45 79.55
C ASP A 164 38.88 14.31 79.96
N THR A 165 38.69 15.63 80.15
CA THR A 165 39.75 16.54 80.63
C THR A 165 39.25 17.48 81.73
N ASP A 166 40.18 18.01 82.54
CA ASP A 166 39.90 19.05 83.53
C ASP A 166 39.88 20.48 82.95
N ARG A 167 40.03 20.65 81.62
CA ARG A 167 39.91 21.95 80.98
C ARG A 167 38.48 22.47 81.07
N GLN A 168 38.35 23.74 81.44
CA GLN A 168 37.06 24.43 81.53
C GLN A 168 36.99 25.52 80.47
N LEU A 169 35.82 25.66 79.88
CA LEU A 169 35.45 26.83 79.07
C LEU A 169 35.11 27.98 80.00
N ASN A 170 35.56 29.18 79.66
CA ASN A 170 35.38 30.38 80.48
C ASN A 170 34.48 31.42 79.78
N GLN A 171 34.31 32.60 80.41
CA GLN A 171 33.48 33.66 79.84
C GLN A 171 34.12 34.34 78.60
N GLU A 172 35.44 34.36 78.49
CA GLU A 172 36.14 34.88 77.31
C GLU A 172 35.86 33.99 76.09
N ASP A 173 35.84 32.66 76.27
CA ASP A 173 35.44 31.69 75.24
C ASP A 173 34.00 31.91 74.79
N VAL A 174 33.07 32.16 75.72
CA VAL A 174 31.67 32.45 75.41
C VAL A 174 31.54 33.72 74.56
N MET A 175 32.17 34.82 75.01
CA MET A 175 32.17 36.08 74.27
C MET A 175 32.75 35.92 72.88
N ALA A 176 33.82 35.12 72.77
CA ALA A 176 34.47 34.88 71.51
C ALA A 176 33.60 34.12 70.51
N LEU A 177 32.93 33.08 71.00
CA LEU A 177 32.05 32.26 70.19
C LEU A 177 30.75 32.98 69.82
N GLU A 178 30.21 33.87 70.66
CA GLU A 178 29.03 34.66 70.32
C GLU A 178 29.28 35.58 69.11
N LEU A 179 30.42 36.25 69.08
CA LEU A 179 30.81 37.10 67.96
C LEU A 179 31.01 36.26 66.69
N PHE A 180 31.68 35.11 66.82
CA PHE A 180 31.87 34.18 65.72
C PHE A 180 30.53 33.61 65.20
N ALA A 181 29.62 33.21 66.09
CA ALA A 181 28.30 32.66 65.76
C ALA A 181 27.46 33.66 64.95
N THR A 182 27.59 34.96 65.24
CA THR A 182 26.93 36.01 64.46
C THR A 182 27.43 36.05 63.01
N LEU A 183 28.75 35.97 62.80
CA LEU A 183 29.35 35.91 61.46
C LEU A 183 29.01 34.61 60.73
N ALA A 184 29.05 33.48 61.44
CA ALA A 184 28.67 32.17 60.91
C ALA A 184 27.21 32.15 60.43
N MET A 185 26.31 32.79 61.17
CA MET A 185 24.91 32.89 60.76
C MET A 185 24.75 33.66 59.45
N ILE A 186 25.40 34.81 59.30
CA ILE A 186 25.37 35.61 58.06
C ILE A 186 25.85 34.78 56.87
N ALA A 187 26.92 34.00 57.03
CA ALA A 187 27.42 33.12 55.98
C ALA A 187 26.42 32.02 55.60
N LEU A 188 25.79 31.38 56.60
CA LEU A 188 24.77 30.34 56.39
C LEU A 188 23.53 30.88 55.66
N GLU A 189 23.06 32.08 56.01
CA GLU A 189 21.93 32.71 55.31
C GLU A 189 22.28 33.08 53.89
N LYS A 190 23.47 33.65 53.68
CA LYS A 190 23.97 33.97 52.34
C LYS A 190 23.98 32.70 51.48
N ALA A 191 24.63 31.62 51.93
CA ALA A 191 24.70 30.36 51.19
C ALA A 191 23.31 29.82 50.83
N ARG A 192 22.35 29.87 51.78
CA ARG A 192 20.95 29.49 51.54
C ARG A 192 20.29 30.34 50.45
N LEU A 193 20.37 31.67 50.55
CA LEU A 193 19.77 32.58 49.57
C LEU A 193 20.35 32.37 48.16
N TYR A 194 21.67 32.16 48.05
CA TYR A 194 22.30 31.85 46.76
C TYR A 194 21.84 30.51 46.20
N ALA A 195 21.70 29.48 47.03
CA ALA A 195 21.20 28.18 46.61
C ALA A 195 19.75 28.26 46.10
N ASP A 196 18.88 28.98 46.82
CA ASP A 196 17.48 29.19 46.42
C ASP A 196 17.39 29.99 45.11
N ALA A 197 18.13 31.09 44.97
CA ALA A 197 18.17 31.90 43.74
C ALA A 197 18.71 31.12 42.54
N ARG A 198 19.74 30.27 42.73
CA ARG A 198 20.27 29.39 41.67
C ARG A 198 19.24 28.35 41.23
N ARG A 199 18.49 27.79 42.17
CA ARG A 199 17.42 26.82 41.88
C ARG A 199 16.31 27.48 41.06
N GLU A 200 15.80 28.63 41.52
CA GLU A 200 14.76 29.38 40.80
C GLU A 200 15.22 29.78 39.38
N LEU A 201 16.46 30.24 39.23
CA LEU A 201 17.01 30.58 37.93
C LEU A 201 17.12 29.34 37.01
N ALA A 202 17.52 28.19 37.54
CA ALA A 202 17.60 26.95 36.78
C ALA A 202 16.22 26.47 36.32
N GLU A 203 15.24 26.48 37.22
CA GLU A 203 13.85 26.13 36.91
C GLU A 203 13.25 27.06 35.86
N ARG A 204 13.44 28.38 36.01
CA ARG A 204 12.99 29.37 35.05
C ARG A 204 13.62 29.16 33.67
N LYS A 205 14.94 28.97 33.59
CA LYS A 205 15.62 28.71 32.31
C LYS A 205 15.13 27.44 31.65
N HIS A 206 14.88 26.39 32.42
CA HIS A 206 14.33 25.14 31.89
C HIS A 206 12.92 25.34 31.35
N ALA A 207 12.05 26.05 32.07
CA ALA A 207 10.70 26.36 31.61
C ALA A 207 10.69 27.24 30.34
N GLU A 208 11.57 28.25 30.27
CA GLU A 208 11.76 29.08 29.08
C GLU A 208 12.23 28.26 27.88
N GLU A 209 13.15 27.32 28.08
CA GLU A 209 13.63 26.45 26.99
C GLU A 209 12.56 25.48 26.49
N VAL A 210 11.84 24.82 27.40
CA VAL A 210 10.72 23.93 27.04
C VAL A 210 9.64 24.70 26.27
N LEU A 211 9.33 25.92 26.70
CA LEU A 211 8.40 26.79 25.99
C LEU A 211 8.93 27.14 24.60
N ARG A 212 10.20 27.53 24.48
CA ARG A 212 10.85 27.87 23.21
C ARG A 212 10.86 26.70 22.22
N GLU A 213 11.20 25.50 22.68
CA GLU A 213 11.17 24.28 21.87
C GLU A 213 9.75 23.93 21.40
N SER A 214 8.77 24.07 22.31
CA SER A 214 7.35 23.84 22.02
C SER A 214 6.84 24.83 20.96
N GLU A 215 7.13 26.12 21.11
CA GLU A 215 6.79 27.16 20.13
C GLU A 215 7.45 26.91 18.77
N ALA A 216 8.73 26.56 18.76
CA ALA A 216 9.45 26.23 17.53
C ALA A 216 8.80 25.02 16.82
N ARG A 217 8.49 23.96 17.57
CA ARG A 217 7.83 22.76 17.04
C ARG A 217 6.46 23.08 16.43
N TYR A 218 5.60 23.82 17.13
CA TYR A 218 4.30 24.22 16.59
C TYR A 218 4.42 25.12 15.38
N ARG A 219 5.39 26.06 15.38
CA ARG A 219 5.66 26.92 14.22
C ARG A 219 6.07 26.09 13.00
N THR A 220 6.99 25.13 13.16
CA THR A 220 7.40 24.24 12.07
C THR A 220 6.22 23.45 11.51
N LEU A 221 5.38 22.87 12.37
CA LEU A 221 4.18 22.11 11.93
C LEU A 221 3.21 22.98 11.11
N LEU A 222 2.96 24.22 11.55
CA LEU A 222 2.08 25.14 10.83
C LEU A 222 2.69 25.59 9.50
N GLU A 223 4.01 25.88 9.47
CA GLU A 223 4.70 26.34 8.27
C GLU A 223 4.91 25.24 7.22
N SER A 224 5.07 23.98 7.65
CA SER A 224 5.22 22.83 6.74
C SER A 224 3.89 22.21 6.29
N SER A 225 2.74 22.69 6.79
CA SER A 225 1.44 22.17 6.39
C SER A 225 1.17 22.47 4.90
N PRO A 226 0.77 21.47 4.10
CA PRO A 226 0.42 21.67 2.69
C PRO A 226 -0.92 22.37 2.50
N ASP A 227 -1.82 22.25 3.48
CA ASP A 227 -3.11 22.94 3.47
C ASP A 227 -2.93 24.39 3.97
N PRO A 228 -3.56 25.39 3.32
CA PRO A 228 -3.70 26.74 3.84
C PRO A 228 -4.24 26.81 5.26
N ILE A 229 -3.51 27.48 6.16
CA ILE A 229 -3.90 27.73 7.54
C ILE A 229 -3.90 29.23 7.81
N VAL A 230 -4.98 29.70 8.44
CA VAL A 230 -5.10 31.06 8.97
C VAL A 230 -5.67 31.01 10.38
N VAL A 231 -5.10 31.80 11.28
CA VAL A 231 -5.60 31.99 12.64
C VAL A 231 -6.18 33.39 12.75
N TYR A 232 -7.37 33.49 13.30
CA TYR A 232 -8.06 34.75 13.55
C TYR A 232 -8.26 34.98 15.04
N ASP A 233 -8.27 36.24 15.45
CA ASP A 233 -8.78 36.65 16.76
C ASP A 233 -10.32 36.65 16.79
N MET A 234 -10.91 36.95 17.96
CA MET A 234 -12.37 37.04 18.12
C MET A 234 -13.04 38.16 17.29
N LYS A 235 -12.27 39.09 16.72
CA LYS A 235 -12.76 40.17 15.82
C LYS A 235 -12.66 39.77 14.34
N GLY A 236 -12.20 38.56 14.03
CA GLY A 236 -11.99 38.06 12.67
C GLY A 236 -10.73 38.62 12.00
N VAL A 237 -9.80 39.16 12.78
CA VAL A 237 -8.54 39.73 12.29
C VAL A 237 -7.48 38.63 12.25
N ALA A 238 -6.79 38.48 11.12
CA ALA A 238 -5.79 37.43 10.95
C ALA A 238 -4.55 37.72 11.80
N THR A 239 -4.24 36.82 12.74
CA THR A 239 -3.07 36.88 13.62
C THR A 239 -1.91 36.02 13.11
N TYR A 240 -2.21 35.01 12.30
CA TYR A 240 -1.20 34.15 11.66
C TYR A 240 -1.73 33.59 10.33
N VAL A 241 -0.82 33.44 9.36
CA VAL A 241 -1.05 32.70 8.11
C VAL A 241 0.20 31.89 7.76
N ASN A 242 0.03 30.67 7.28
CA ASN A 242 1.14 29.82 6.85
C ASN A 242 1.54 30.06 5.38
N PRO A 243 2.70 29.56 4.92
CA PRO A 243 3.15 29.71 3.54
C PRO A 243 2.19 29.09 2.50
N ALA A 244 1.55 27.96 2.81
CA ALA A 244 0.58 27.33 1.90
C ALA A 244 -0.62 28.24 1.60
N PHE A 245 -1.05 29.05 2.57
CA PHE A 245 -2.09 30.05 2.35
C PHE A 245 -1.66 31.11 1.32
N GLU A 246 -0.43 31.61 1.43
CA GLU A 246 0.10 32.58 0.47
C GLU A 246 0.21 31.99 -0.94
N GLN A 247 0.70 30.75 -1.05
CA GLN A 247 0.87 30.05 -2.32
C GLN A 247 -0.48 29.77 -3.01
N THR A 248 -1.48 29.34 -2.23
CA THR A 248 -2.81 28.98 -2.77
C THR A 248 -3.61 30.20 -3.18
N PHE A 249 -3.65 31.24 -2.34
CA PHE A 249 -4.51 32.42 -2.56
C PHE A 249 -3.79 33.61 -3.20
N GLY A 250 -2.45 33.58 -3.30
CA GLY A 250 -1.64 34.68 -3.85
C GLY A 250 -1.60 35.92 -2.94
N LEU A 251 -2.02 35.79 -1.69
CA LEU A 251 -2.12 36.87 -0.71
C LEU A 251 -0.96 36.78 0.29
N THR A 252 -0.10 37.80 0.31
CA THR A 252 1.09 37.82 1.17
C THR A 252 0.73 38.10 2.63
N ARG A 253 1.29 37.33 3.57
CA ARG A 253 1.26 37.46 5.03
C ARG A 253 1.43 38.89 5.50
N LYS A 254 2.42 39.62 5.00
CA LYS A 254 2.66 41.04 5.37
C LYS A 254 1.45 41.95 5.15
N LYS A 255 0.59 41.63 4.17
CA LYS A 255 -0.64 42.39 3.88
C LYS A 255 -1.85 41.89 4.67
N LEU A 256 -1.83 40.65 5.14
CA LEU A 256 -2.95 39.97 5.80
C LEU A 256 -2.92 40.10 7.32
N LEU A 257 -1.73 40.06 7.92
CA LEU A 257 -1.59 40.17 9.37
C LEU A 257 -2.19 41.48 9.89
N GLY A 258 -3.03 41.39 10.91
CA GLY A 258 -3.70 42.55 11.52
C GLY A 258 -4.89 43.07 10.70
N LYS A 259 -5.35 42.36 9.66
CA LYS A 259 -6.51 42.74 8.85
C LYS A 259 -7.52 41.59 8.75
N GLN A 260 -8.77 41.95 8.42
CA GLN A 260 -9.74 40.97 7.94
C GLN A 260 -9.39 40.60 6.50
N ILE A 261 -9.50 39.31 6.17
CA ILE A 261 -9.19 38.81 4.83
C ILE A 261 -10.49 38.74 4.04
N ASP A 262 -10.58 39.52 2.96
CA ASP A 262 -11.71 39.49 2.04
C ASP A 262 -11.38 38.62 0.82
N PHE A 263 -11.80 37.36 0.89
CA PHE A 263 -11.51 36.33 -0.11
C PHE A 263 -12.71 35.39 -0.30
N VAL A 264 -13.91 35.83 0.14
CA VAL A 264 -15.15 35.07 -0.02
C VAL A 264 -15.99 35.76 -1.09
N PRO A 265 -16.38 35.07 -2.17
CA PRO A 265 -17.29 35.63 -3.15
C PRO A 265 -18.62 36.08 -2.51
N ASN A 266 -19.20 37.18 -2.99
CA ASN A 266 -20.44 37.76 -2.45
C ASN A 266 -21.58 36.74 -2.33
N GLU A 267 -21.71 35.84 -3.31
CA GLU A 267 -22.71 34.76 -3.35
C GLU A 267 -22.55 33.76 -2.19
N ASN A 268 -21.32 33.54 -1.73
CA ASN A 268 -20.97 32.56 -0.70
C ASN A 268 -20.89 33.20 0.71
N TRP A 269 -21.26 34.48 0.84
CA TRP A 269 -21.21 35.19 2.11
C TRP A 269 -22.34 34.84 3.09
N PRO A 270 -23.60 34.66 2.66
CA PRO A 270 -24.68 34.23 3.53
C PRO A 270 -24.41 32.89 4.24
N GLU A 271 -23.90 31.90 3.51
CA GLU A 271 -23.54 30.58 4.05
C GLU A 271 -22.33 30.67 5.00
N THR A 272 -21.31 31.46 4.66
CA THR A 272 -20.11 31.61 5.49
C THR A 272 -20.45 32.32 6.80
N LYS A 273 -21.34 33.32 6.77
CA LYS A 273 -21.85 33.99 7.98
C LYS A 273 -22.61 33.03 8.89
N ALA A 274 -23.43 32.14 8.32
CA ALA A 274 -24.13 31.11 9.08
C ALA A 274 -23.15 30.12 9.72
N ALA A 275 -22.10 29.73 8.99
CA ALA A 275 -21.03 28.87 9.49
C ALA A 275 -20.29 29.53 10.66
N ILE A 276 -19.85 30.79 10.51
CA ILE A 276 -19.19 31.56 11.59
C ILE A 276 -20.06 31.62 12.84
N LYS A 277 -21.38 31.84 12.70
CA LYS A 277 -22.31 31.88 13.84
C LYS A 277 -22.35 30.55 14.60
N LYS A 278 -22.36 29.40 13.89
CA LYS A 278 -22.30 28.07 14.51
C LYS A 278 -20.97 27.82 15.23
N MET A 279 -19.86 28.29 14.67
CA MET A 279 -18.55 28.19 15.32
C MET A 279 -18.51 29.02 16.61
N LEU A 280 -19.02 30.25 16.58
CA LEU A 280 -19.07 31.12 17.76
C LEU A 280 -19.95 30.55 18.88
N SER A 281 -20.95 29.71 18.57
CA SER A 281 -21.71 28.97 19.58
C SER A 281 -20.97 27.74 20.14
N GLY A 282 -19.69 27.56 19.82
CA GLY A 282 -18.84 26.47 20.31
C GLY A 282 -18.85 25.19 19.49
N GLN A 283 -19.55 25.16 18.35
CA GLN A 283 -19.55 23.98 17.47
C GLN A 283 -18.28 23.96 16.61
N LYS A 284 -17.69 22.78 16.40
CA LYS A 284 -16.61 22.60 15.42
C LYS A 284 -17.22 22.60 14.01
N ILE A 285 -16.62 23.36 13.09
CA ILE A 285 -16.95 23.26 11.68
C ILE A 285 -16.00 22.27 11.04
N ASN A 286 -16.54 21.17 10.51
CA ASN A 286 -15.77 20.17 9.80
C ASN A 286 -16.27 20.08 8.35
N LEU A 287 -15.33 19.98 7.41
CA LEU A 287 -15.60 19.63 6.00
C LEU A 287 -16.65 20.52 5.31
N PHE A 288 -16.72 21.81 5.66
CA PHE A 288 -17.66 22.73 5.04
C PHE A 288 -17.12 23.16 3.67
N GLU A 289 -17.76 22.69 2.60
CA GLU A 289 -17.43 23.06 1.23
C GLU A 289 -18.00 24.44 0.88
N THR A 290 -17.18 25.29 0.29
CA THR A 290 -17.54 26.64 -0.14
C THR A 290 -16.55 27.10 -1.21
N ARG A 291 -16.74 28.30 -1.75
CA ARG A 291 -15.83 28.88 -2.74
C ARG A 291 -15.04 30.04 -2.15
N ARG A 292 -13.78 30.17 -2.56
CA ARG A 292 -12.90 31.28 -2.17
C ARG A 292 -12.26 31.89 -3.41
N MET A 293 -11.98 33.18 -3.34
CA MET A 293 -11.38 33.93 -4.44
C MET A 293 -9.90 34.19 -4.14
N THR A 294 -9.05 33.91 -5.11
CA THR A 294 -7.62 34.24 -5.05
C THR A 294 -7.38 35.69 -5.46
N LYS A 295 -6.19 36.22 -5.20
CA LYS A 295 -5.82 37.60 -5.55
C LYS A 295 -5.90 37.88 -7.06
N ASP A 296 -5.62 36.87 -7.89
CA ASP A 296 -5.69 36.92 -9.35
C ASP A 296 -7.11 36.65 -9.91
N GLY A 297 -8.12 36.53 -9.05
CA GLY A 297 -9.53 36.44 -9.43
C GLY A 297 -10.04 35.02 -9.75
N ARG A 298 -9.21 33.98 -9.55
CA ARG A 298 -9.67 32.58 -9.67
C ARG A 298 -10.60 32.26 -8.50
N VAL A 299 -11.62 31.47 -8.77
CA VAL A 299 -12.53 30.94 -7.74
C VAL A 299 -12.16 29.48 -7.51
N LEU A 300 -11.70 29.16 -6.31
CA LEU A 300 -11.34 27.82 -5.89
C LEU A 300 -12.49 27.19 -5.10
N ASP A 301 -12.78 25.93 -5.38
CA ASP A 301 -13.59 25.10 -4.51
C ASP A 301 -12.72 24.67 -3.32
N VAL A 302 -13.10 25.09 -2.12
CA VAL A 302 -12.37 24.76 -0.90
C VAL A 302 -13.25 24.02 0.09
N GLN A 303 -12.63 23.08 0.79
CA GLN A 303 -13.20 22.45 1.97
C GLN A 303 -12.54 23.05 3.20
N LEU A 304 -13.31 23.70 4.07
CA LEU A 304 -12.78 24.35 5.26
C LEU A 304 -13.19 23.65 6.55
N SER A 305 -12.26 23.65 7.50
CA SER A 305 -12.51 23.26 8.88
C SER A 305 -12.08 24.39 9.81
N SER A 306 -12.89 24.68 10.83
CA SER A 306 -12.62 25.76 11.79
C SER A 306 -12.79 25.27 13.21
N THR A 307 -11.79 25.52 14.05
CA THR A 307 -11.81 25.17 15.48
C THR A 307 -11.49 26.41 16.32
N LEU A 308 -12.32 26.65 17.33
CA LEU A 308 -12.12 27.71 18.32
C LEU A 308 -11.03 27.28 19.32
N TYR A 309 -10.06 28.16 19.59
CA TYR A 309 -9.10 27.97 20.68
C TYR A 309 -9.37 28.95 21.81
N LYS A 310 -9.00 28.54 23.02
CA LYS A 310 -9.31 29.25 24.26
C LYS A 310 -8.04 29.79 24.90
N THR A 311 -8.15 30.89 25.61
CA THR A 311 -7.13 31.37 26.54
C THR A 311 -7.05 30.45 27.76
N ALA A 312 -5.99 30.60 28.57
CA ALA A 312 -5.75 29.77 29.75
C ALA A 312 -6.89 29.82 30.79
N ASP A 313 -7.66 30.90 30.81
CA ASP A 313 -8.85 31.09 31.64
C ASP A 313 -10.14 30.48 31.06
N GLY A 314 -10.03 29.73 29.94
CA GLY A 314 -11.15 29.05 29.30
C GLY A 314 -12.03 29.93 28.40
N ARG A 315 -11.73 31.22 28.25
CA ARG A 315 -12.46 32.11 27.35
C ARG A 315 -12.06 31.88 25.88
N PRO A 316 -12.97 32.02 24.91
CA PRO A 316 -12.62 32.03 23.49
C PRO A 316 -11.59 33.12 23.16
N ALA A 317 -10.48 32.73 22.54
CA ALA A 317 -9.40 33.64 22.15
C ALA A 317 -9.40 33.95 20.64
N GLY A 318 -9.86 32.99 19.85
CA GLY A 318 -9.86 33.07 18.40
C GLY A 318 -10.17 31.71 17.78
N ASN A 319 -9.94 31.59 16.48
CA ASN A 319 -10.16 30.34 15.76
C ASN A 319 -9.05 30.05 14.75
N ILE A 320 -8.78 28.77 14.54
CA ILE A 320 -7.87 28.25 13.53
C ILE A 320 -8.72 27.71 12.39
N VAL A 321 -8.49 28.22 11.19
CA VAL A 321 -9.16 27.78 9.96
C VAL A 321 -8.14 27.10 9.07
N ILE A 322 -8.46 25.89 8.65
CA ILE A 322 -7.71 25.11 7.67
C ILE A 322 -8.58 25.05 6.42
N LEU A 323 -8.02 25.38 5.27
CA LEU A 323 -8.68 25.28 3.98
C LEU A 323 -7.93 24.29 3.12
N ARG A 324 -8.66 23.37 2.47
CA ARG A 324 -8.12 22.44 1.49
C ARG A 324 -8.71 22.76 0.13
N ASP A 325 -7.86 22.99 -0.86
CA ASP A 325 -8.30 23.10 -2.25
C ASP A 325 -8.78 21.73 -2.74
N ILE A 326 -10.05 21.67 -3.14
CA ILE A 326 -10.70 20.46 -3.67
C ILE A 326 -11.11 20.64 -5.14
N SER A 327 -10.64 21.70 -5.81
CA SER A 327 -10.97 22.01 -7.20
C SER A 327 -10.57 20.85 -8.13
N ALA A 328 -9.33 20.35 -8.01
CA ALA A 328 -8.87 19.19 -8.77
C ALA A 328 -9.69 17.93 -8.49
N LYS A 329 -10.07 17.70 -7.22
CA LYS A 329 -10.90 16.55 -6.83
C LYS A 329 -12.31 16.63 -7.44
N LYS A 330 -12.92 17.82 -7.44
CA LYS A 330 -14.24 18.06 -8.04
C LYS A 330 -14.19 17.91 -9.56
N GLN A 331 -13.15 18.44 -10.21
CA GLN A 331 -12.97 18.30 -11.65
C GLN A 331 -12.81 16.83 -12.06
N ALA A 332 -11.94 16.08 -11.36
CA ALA A 332 -11.77 14.65 -11.61
C ALA A 332 -13.06 13.85 -11.39
N LYS A 333 -13.84 14.19 -10.35
CA LYS A 333 -15.16 13.56 -10.12
C LYS A 333 -16.14 13.85 -11.25
N LYS A 334 -16.16 15.08 -11.77
CA LYS A 334 -17.03 15.48 -12.89
C LYS A 334 -16.63 14.76 -14.18
N GLU A 335 -15.34 14.70 -14.48
CA GLU A 335 -14.82 13.95 -15.64
C GLU A 335 -15.17 12.46 -15.53
N LEU A 336 -14.97 11.84 -14.37
CA LEU A 336 -15.33 10.44 -14.15
C LEU A 336 -16.84 10.20 -14.35
N GLN A 337 -17.69 11.11 -13.87
CA GLN A 337 -19.13 11.01 -14.08
C GLN A 337 -19.47 11.12 -15.58
N MET A 338 -18.88 12.06 -16.30
CA MET A 338 -19.09 12.18 -17.75
C MET A 338 -18.66 10.91 -18.51
N TYR A 339 -17.52 10.32 -18.15
CA TYR A 339 -17.09 9.04 -18.74
C TYR A 339 -18.05 7.90 -18.41
N HIS A 340 -18.56 7.85 -17.17
CA HIS A 340 -19.53 6.84 -16.76
C HIS A 340 -20.83 6.96 -17.56
N ASP A 341 -21.41 8.16 -17.64
CA ASP A 341 -22.64 8.43 -18.39
C ASP A 341 -22.46 8.08 -19.88
N HIS A 342 -21.31 8.43 -20.47
CA HIS A 342 -20.99 8.10 -21.86
C HIS A 342 -20.84 6.58 -22.09
N LEU A 343 -20.22 5.86 -21.14
CA LEU A 343 -20.10 4.41 -21.22
C LEU A 343 -21.46 3.71 -21.10
N GLU A 344 -22.36 4.19 -20.23
CA GLU A 344 -23.72 3.66 -20.13
C GLU A 344 -24.49 3.81 -21.44
N GLU A 345 -24.40 4.97 -22.09
CA GLU A 345 -25.02 5.21 -23.40
C GLU A 345 -24.45 4.26 -24.48
N LEU A 346 -23.13 4.08 -24.51
CA LEU A 346 -22.47 3.17 -25.46
C LEU A 346 -22.87 1.71 -25.23
N VAL A 347 -22.94 1.28 -23.96
CA VAL A 347 -23.38 -0.08 -23.59
C VAL A 347 -24.82 -0.31 -24.02
N ALA A 348 -25.72 0.65 -23.79
CA ALA A 348 -27.11 0.54 -24.21
C ALA A 348 -27.22 0.42 -25.75
N ALA A 349 -26.51 1.27 -26.50
CA ALA A 349 -26.50 1.21 -27.96
C ALA A 349 -25.95 -0.14 -28.48
N ARG A 350 -24.84 -0.64 -27.92
CA ARG A 350 -24.26 -1.94 -28.30
C ARG A 350 -25.13 -3.11 -27.92
N THR A 351 -25.86 -3.04 -26.82
CA THR A 351 -26.82 -4.08 -26.41
C THR A 351 -27.93 -4.20 -27.44
N VAL A 352 -28.50 -3.08 -27.91
CA VAL A 352 -29.53 -3.08 -28.97
C VAL A 352 -28.98 -3.63 -30.30
N GLU A 353 -27.75 -3.28 -30.67
CA GLU A 353 -27.11 -3.83 -31.88
C GLU A 353 -26.88 -5.34 -31.77
N LEU A 354 -26.43 -5.82 -30.61
CA LEU A 354 -26.21 -7.23 -30.34
C LEU A 354 -27.53 -8.02 -30.35
N GLU A 355 -28.60 -7.47 -29.77
CA GLU A 355 -29.95 -8.06 -29.83
C GLU A 355 -30.44 -8.21 -31.27
N LYS A 356 -30.25 -7.18 -32.11
CA LYS A 356 -30.58 -7.24 -33.54
C LYS A 356 -29.75 -8.30 -34.27
N ALA A 357 -28.44 -8.35 -34.01
CA ALA A 357 -27.56 -9.32 -34.61
C ALA A 357 -27.92 -10.76 -34.19
N ASN A 358 -28.24 -10.98 -32.91
CA ASN A 358 -28.67 -12.28 -32.40
C ASN A 358 -29.99 -12.72 -33.05
N LEU A 359 -30.98 -11.82 -33.17
CA LEU A 359 -32.25 -12.15 -33.82
C LEU A 359 -32.06 -12.53 -35.30
N ALA A 360 -31.19 -11.80 -36.02
CA ALA A 360 -30.85 -12.13 -37.40
C ALA A 360 -30.14 -13.49 -37.50
N LEU A 361 -29.24 -13.80 -36.55
CA LEU A 361 -28.54 -15.08 -36.51
C LEU A 361 -29.51 -16.24 -36.22
N GLU A 362 -30.46 -16.05 -35.32
CA GLU A 362 -31.51 -17.03 -35.01
C GLU A 362 -32.37 -17.33 -36.25
N GLN A 363 -32.76 -16.30 -37.01
CA GLN A 363 -33.48 -16.48 -38.28
C GLN A 363 -32.67 -17.29 -39.29
N GLN A 364 -31.38 -16.95 -39.49
CA GLN A 364 -30.50 -17.71 -40.39
C GLN A 364 -30.33 -19.17 -39.95
N ILE A 365 -30.26 -19.44 -38.65
CA ILE A 365 -30.17 -20.80 -38.10
C ILE A 365 -31.44 -21.59 -38.45
N GLU A 366 -32.63 -21.00 -38.30
CA GLU A 366 -33.89 -21.68 -38.64
C GLU A 366 -34.05 -21.92 -40.14
N GLU A 367 -33.71 -20.94 -40.98
CA GLU A 367 -33.66 -21.12 -42.44
C GLU A 367 -32.73 -22.26 -42.84
N ARG A 368 -31.53 -22.31 -42.24
CA ARG A 368 -30.55 -23.37 -42.52
C ARG A 368 -31.04 -24.74 -42.06
N LYS A 369 -31.71 -24.83 -40.90
CA LYS A 369 -32.33 -26.08 -40.42
C LYS A 369 -33.41 -26.59 -41.37
N LEU A 370 -34.25 -25.70 -41.90
CA LEU A 370 -35.28 -26.03 -42.88
C LEU A 370 -34.66 -26.53 -44.19
N ALA A 371 -33.64 -25.83 -44.69
CA ALA A 371 -32.90 -26.24 -45.89
C ALA A 371 -32.24 -27.61 -45.69
N ASP A 372 -31.59 -27.86 -44.56
CA ASP A 372 -30.99 -29.15 -44.23
C ASP A 372 -32.03 -30.28 -44.15
N ARG A 373 -33.24 -30.01 -43.62
CA ARG A 373 -34.31 -31.00 -43.58
C ARG A 373 -34.81 -31.34 -44.98
N SER A 374 -35.08 -30.34 -45.81
CA SER A 374 -35.49 -30.52 -47.21
C SER A 374 -34.43 -31.30 -48.00
N LEU A 375 -33.15 -30.96 -47.84
CA LEU A 375 -32.05 -31.67 -48.48
C LEU A 375 -32.01 -33.15 -48.06
N ARG A 376 -32.21 -33.47 -46.78
CA ARG A 376 -32.26 -34.86 -46.29
C ARG A 376 -33.43 -35.65 -46.87
N GLU A 377 -34.60 -35.03 -47.03
CA GLU A 377 -35.76 -35.66 -47.66
C GLU A 377 -35.49 -35.94 -49.14
N HIS A 378 -34.99 -34.94 -49.87
CA HIS A 378 -34.64 -35.10 -51.28
C HIS A 378 -33.55 -36.15 -51.48
N GLN A 379 -32.56 -36.22 -50.58
CA GLN A 379 -31.50 -37.23 -50.62
C GLN A 379 -32.03 -38.65 -50.35
N LYS A 380 -33.05 -38.81 -49.49
CA LYS A 380 -33.74 -40.10 -49.30
C LYS A 380 -34.50 -40.51 -50.56
N GLU A 381 -35.22 -39.58 -51.18
CA GLU A 381 -35.97 -39.83 -52.41
C GLU A 381 -35.05 -40.25 -53.57
N LEU A 382 -33.95 -39.52 -53.77
CA LEU A 382 -32.95 -39.88 -54.78
C LEU A 382 -32.36 -41.29 -54.54
N ARG A 383 -32.09 -41.65 -53.29
CA ARG A 383 -31.60 -43.00 -52.96
C ARG A 383 -32.62 -44.08 -53.32
N ALA A 384 -33.91 -43.84 -53.02
CA ALA A 384 -34.97 -44.78 -53.38
C ALA A 384 -35.12 -44.92 -54.91
N GLN A 385 -35.07 -43.80 -55.65
CA GLN A 385 -35.10 -43.82 -57.12
C GLN A 385 -33.89 -44.55 -57.71
N SER A 386 -32.69 -44.33 -57.17
CA SER A 386 -31.47 -45.03 -57.61
C SER A 386 -31.60 -46.54 -57.40
N HIS A 387 -32.08 -46.98 -56.23
CA HIS A 387 -32.31 -48.40 -55.95
C HIS A 387 -33.33 -49.01 -56.92
N HIS A 388 -34.44 -48.31 -57.16
CA HIS A 388 -35.45 -48.77 -58.11
C HIS A 388 -34.90 -48.88 -59.54
N LEU A 389 -34.09 -47.92 -59.98
CA LEU A 389 -33.43 -47.98 -61.28
C LEU A 389 -32.45 -49.16 -61.38
N GLU A 390 -31.74 -49.50 -60.31
CA GLU A 390 -30.88 -50.69 -60.26
C GLU A 390 -31.68 -52.00 -60.39
N GLU A 391 -32.83 -52.10 -59.71
CA GLU A 391 -33.74 -53.24 -59.84
C GLU A 391 -34.28 -53.38 -61.27
N VAL A 392 -34.76 -52.29 -61.86
CA VAL A 392 -35.28 -52.27 -63.23
C VAL A 392 -34.19 -52.64 -64.24
N ASN A 393 -32.98 -52.11 -64.07
CA ASN A 393 -31.84 -52.47 -64.92
C ASN A 393 -31.47 -53.95 -64.81
N THR A 394 -31.54 -54.51 -63.61
CA THR A 394 -31.28 -55.94 -63.39
C THR A 394 -32.35 -56.79 -64.06
N ALA A 395 -33.63 -56.45 -63.91
CA ALA A 395 -34.74 -57.12 -64.58
C ALA A 395 -34.62 -57.06 -66.11
N LEU A 396 -34.27 -55.89 -66.67
CA LEU A 396 -34.03 -55.73 -68.10
C LEU A 396 -32.89 -56.61 -68.61
N ARG A 397 -31.78 -56.71 -67.87
CA ARG A 397 -30.66 -57.60 -68.24
C ARG A 397 -31.09 -59.07 -68.28
N VAL A 398 -31.90 -59.52 -67.31
CA VAL A 398 -32.43 -60.88 -67.28
C VAL A 398 -33.37 -61.13 -68.47
N LEU A 399 -34.29 -60.20 -68.75
CA LEU A 399 -35.22 -60.31 -69.88
C LEU A 399 -34.51 -60.33 -71.24
N LEU A 400 -33.48 -59.50 -71.41
CA LEU A 400 -32.67 -59.49 -72.62
C LEU A 400 -31.94 -60.82 -72.83
N LYS A 401 -31.34 -61.37 -71.76
CA LYS A 401 -30.68 -62.68 -71.80
C LYS A 401 -31.67 -63.80 -72.17
N GLN A 402 -32.86 -63.81 -71.57
CA GLN A 402 -33.91 -64.78 -71.89
C GLN A 402 -34.33 -64.69 -73.37
N ARG A 403 -34.50 -63.47 -73.90
CA ARG A 403 -34.88 -63.26 -75.30
C ARG A 403 -33.82 -63.79 -76.27
N GLU A 404 -32.54 -63.62 -75.94
CA GLU A 404 -31.43 -64.19 -76.73
C GLU A 404 -31.42 -65.71 -76.68
N GLU A 405 -31.61 -66.31 -75.51
CA GLU A 405 -31.71 -67.76 -75.35
C GLU A 405 -32.88 -68.34 -76.14
N ASP A 406 -34.06 -67.71 -76.09
CA ASP A 406 -35.24 -68.13 -76.83
C ASP A 406 -35.06 -68.02 -78.34
N LYS A 407 -34.45 -66.92 -78.81
CA LYS A 407 -34.06 -66.78 -80.22
C LYS A 407 -33.12 -67.91 -80.66
N HIS A 408 -32.17 -68.28 -79.81
CA HIS A 408 -31.20 -69.34 -80.12
C HIS A 408 -31.87 -70.73 -80.17
N LYS A 409 -32.77 -71.03 -79.23
CA LYS A 409 -33.59 -72.26 -79.24
C LYS A 409 -34.43 -72.37 -80.50
N LEU A 410 -35.12 -71.28 -80.88
CA LEU A 410 -35.95 -71.25 -82.08
C LEU A 410 -35.12 -71.51 -83.35
N SER A 411 -33.95 -70.86 -83.48
CA SER A 411 -33.04 -71.08 -84.61
C SER A 411 -32.59 -72.53 -84.73
N LYS A 412 -32.23 -73.17 -83.60
CA LYS A 412 -31.85 -74.59 -83.58
C LYS A 412 -33.00 -75.51 -83.99
N MET A 413 -34.22 -75.21 -83.55
CA MET A 413 -35.42 -75.96 -83.92
C MET A 413 -35.71 -75.88 -85.42
N VAL A 414 -35.69 -74.66 -85.99
CA VAL A 414 -35.92 -74.45 -87.43
C VAL A 414 -34.89 -75.21 -88.26
N ARG A 415 -33.60 -75.14 -87.90
CA ARG A 415 -32.55 -75.89 -88.60
C ARG A 415 -32.80 -77.39 -88.57
N ARG A 416 -33.07 -77.95 -87.39
CA ARG A 416 -33.34 -79.39 -87.25
C ARG A 416 -34.54 -79.81 -88.10
N ASN A 417 -35.64 -79.07 -88.05
CA ASN A 417 -36.84 -79.41 -88.82
C ASN A 417 -36.57 -79.42 -90.33
N VAL A 418 -35.74 -78.53 -90.84
CA VAL A 418 -35.38 -78.54 -92.26
C VAL A 418 -34.44 -79.70 -92.61
N GLU A 419 -33.42 -79.94 -91.79
CA GLU A 419 -32.47 -81.04 -92.00
C GLU A 419 -33.15 -82.42 -91.95
N GLU A 420 -34.11 -82.62 -91.04
CA GLU A 420 -34.77 -83.90 -90.83
C GLU A 420 -36.04 -84.09 -91.66
N LEU A 421 -36.82 -83.02 -91.87
CA LEU A 421 -38.14 -83.13 -92.52
C LEU A 421 -38.15 -82.68 -93.97
N VAL A 422 -37.19 -81.87 -94.41
CA VAL A 422 -37.22 -81.27 -95.75
C VAL A 422 -36.08 -81.79 -96.64
N ASN A 423 -34.84 -81.77 -96.16
CA ASN A 423 -33.67 -82.21 -96.94
C ASN A 423 -33.74 -83.65 -97.47
N PRO A 424 -34.23 -84.66 -96.71
CA PRO A 424 -34.26 -86.04 -97.22
C PRO A 424 -35.13 -86.20 -98.46
N TYR A 425 -36.19 -85.42 -98.56
CA TYR A 425 -37.07 -85.41 -99.72
C TYR A 425 -36.46 -84.61 -100.88
N LEU A 426 -35.79 -83.49 -100.60
CA LEU A 426 -35.06 -82.73 -101.63
C LEU A 426 -33.97 -83.58 -102.30
N GLU A 427 -33.18 -84.33 -101.51
CA GLU A 427 -32.15 -85.23 -102.04
C GLU A 427 -32.74 -86.35 -102.91
N LYS A 428 -33.87 -86.94 -102.49
CA LYS A 428 -34.58 -87.96 -103.29
C LYS A 428 -34.99 -87.42 -104.66
N VAL A 429 -35.50 -86.18 -104.72
CA VAL A 429 -35.87 -85.56 -106.00
C VAL A 429 -34.62 -85.22 -106.81
N PHE A 430 -33.54 -84.74 -106.18
CA PHE A 430 -32.29 -84.38 -106.86
C PHE A 430 -31.64 -85.57 -107.60
N ASN A 431 -31.78 -86.78 -107.04
CA ASN A 431 -31.21 -88.02 -107.59
C ASN A 431 -32.06 -88.70 -108.68
N SER A 432 -33.12 -88.06 -109.18
CA SER A 432 -33.96 -88.58 -110.26
C SER A 432 -33.56 -88.02 -111.65
N ASN A 433 -34.06 -88.61 -112.74
CA ASN A 433 -33.82 -88.15 -114.12
C ASN A 433 -34.59 -86.84 -114.39
N LEU A 434 -34.04 -85.71 -113.93
CA LEU A 434 -34.62 -84.38 -114.06
C LEU A 434 -34.20 -83.68 -115.36
N ASP A 435 -35.11 -82.89 -115.93
CA ASP A 435 -34.79 -81.98 -117.04
C ASP A 435 -33.99 -80.76 -116.56
N THR A 436 -33.41 -80.02 -117.52
CA THR A 436 -32.54 -78.87 -117.24
C THR A 436 -33.22 -77.74 -116.46
N ARG A 437 -34.53 -77.54 -116.64
CA ARG A 437 -35.32 -76.49 -115.95
C ARG A 437 -35.70 -76.93 -114.54
N GLN A 438 -36.06 -78.19 -114.35
CA GLN A 438 -36.39 -78.78 -113.05
C GLN A 438 -35.17 -78.80 -112.12
N ARG A 439 -33.99 -79.17 -112.63
CA ARG A 439 -32.74 -79.16 -111.85
C ARG A 439 -32.37 -77.74 -111.39
N MET A 440 -32.60 -76.72 -112.22
CA MET A 440 -32.36 -75.32 -111.87
C MET A 440 -33.30 -74.84 -110.75
N LEU A 441 -34.59 -75.17 -110.81
CA LEU A 441 -35.56 -74.81 -109.76
C LEU A 441 -35.24 -75.47 -108.42
N LEU A 442 -34.83 -76.75 -108.43
CA LEU A 442 -34.39 -77.46 -107.23
C LEU A 442 -33.12 -76.87 -106.63
N GLN A 443 -32.14 -76.49 -107.45
CA GLN A 443 -30.95 -75.76 -106.95
C GLN A 443 -31.31 -74.44 -106.28
N ILE A 444 -32.27 -73.69 -106.81
CA ILE A 444 -32.75 -72.45 -106.19
C ILE A 444 -33.46 -72.74 -104.86
N LEU A 445 -34.29 -73.79 -104.80
CA LEU A 445 -34.98 -74.23 -103.58
C LEU A 445 -33.99 -74.67 -102.50
N GLU A 446 -33.02 -75.51 -102.85
CA GLU A 446 -31.97 -75.97 -101.95
C GLU A 446 -31.13 -74.78 -101.43
N THR A 447 -30.77 -73.85 -102.32
CA THR A 447 -30.04 -72.63 -101.95
C THR A 447 -30.87 -71.75 -101.00
N ASN A 448 -32.17 -71.56 -101.28
CA ASN A 448 -33.05 -70.76 -100.41
C ASN A 448 -33.26 -71.44 -99.04
N LEU A 449 -33.42 -72.76 -98.99
CA LEU A 449 -33.54 -73.50 -97.73
C LEU A 449 -32.24 -73.49 -96.93
N LYS A 450 -31.09 -73.71 -97.58
CA LYS A 450 -29.77 -73.51 -96.98
C LYS A 450 -29.63 -72.09 -96.45
N ASN A 451 -30.12 -71.09 -97.17
CA ASN A 451 -30.10 -69.70 -96.71
C ASN A 451 -31.04 -69.45 -95.51
N ILE A 452 -32.20 -70.09 -95.43
CA ILE A 452 -33.10 -69.95 -94.27
C ILE A 452 -32.49 -70.58 -93.00
N ILE A 453 -31.81 -71.72 -93.12
CA ILE A 453 -31.26 -72.46 -91.98
C ILE A 453 -29.80 -72.15 -91.67
N SER A 454 -29.11 -71.48 -92.59
CA SER A 454 -27.69 -71.23 -92.46
C SER A 454 -27.43 -70.39 -91.20
N PRO A 455 -26.50 -70.84 -90.34
CA PRO A 455 -25.96 -70.01 -89.27
C PRO A 455 -25.46 -68.67 -89.78
N PHE A 456 -24.99 -68.62 -91.04
CA PHE A 456 -24.54 -67.39 -91.70
C PHE A 456 -25.66 -66.37 -91.91
N ILE A 457 -26.90 -66.76 -92.23
CA ILE A 457 -28.01 -65.80 -92.32
C ILE A 457 -28.44 -65.34 -90.93
N ASN A 458 -28.32 -66.18 -89.89
CA ASN A 458 -28.56 -65.74 -88.50
C ASN A 458 -27.42 -64.85 -87.95
N GLN A 459 -26.17 -65.05 -88.39
CA GLN A 459 -25.03 -64.17 -88.10
C GLN A 459 -25.08 -62.88 -88.93
N LEU A 460 -25.49 -62.94 -90.19
CA LEU A 460 -25.70 -61.80 -91.09
C LEU A 460 -26.93 -60.98 -90.69
N THR A 461 -28.05 -61.57 -90.27
CA THR A 461 -29.19 -60.79 -89.74
C THR A 461 -28.89 -60.24 -88.34
N GLY A 462 -27.94 -60.83 -87.61
CA GLY A 462 -27.42 -60.29 -86.35
C GLY A 462 -26.43 -59.13 -86.52
N HIS A 463 -25.54 -59.18 -87.53
CA HIS A 463 -24.44 -58.23 -87.73
C HIS A 463 -24.60 -57.29 -88.95
N MET A 464 -25.46 -57.62 -89.92
CA MET A 464 -25.74 -56.82 -91.12
C MET A 464 -27.22 -56.44 -91.18
N GLY A 465 -27.53 -55.30 -90.56
CA GLY A 465 -28.87 -54.70 -90.66
C GLY A 465 -29.29 -54.43 -92.11
N ASN A 466 -30.47 -54.94 -92.48
CA ASN A 466 -31.34 -54.47 -93.58
C ASN A 466 -30.96 -54.82 -95.04
N LEU A 467 -30.25 -55.91 -95.34
CA LEU A 467 -30.20 -56.43 -96.73
C LEU A 467 -31.52 -57.16 -97.09
N THR A 468 -32.01 -56.96 -98.32
CA THR A 468 -33.22 -57.64 -98.83
C THR A 468 -32.90 -59.08 -99.30
N PRO A 469 -33.89 -59.99 -99.39
CA PRO A 469 -33.66 -61.36 -99.87
C PRO A 469 -33.01 -61.44 -101.26
N MET A 470 -33.33 -60.49 -102.15
CA MET A 470 -32.72 -60.39 -103.48
C MET A 470 -31.25 -59.93 -103.42
N GLU A 471 -30.92 -59.03 -102.50
CA GLU A 471 -29.55 -58.58 -102.25
C GLU A 471 -28.69 -59.67 -101.62
N ILE A 472 -29.25 -60.50 -100.73
CA ILE A 472 -28.57 -61.68 -100.16
C ILE A 472 -28.20 -62.66 -101.28
N ARG A 473 -29.15 -63.04 -102.13
CA ARG A 473 -28.89 -63.92 -103.29
C ARG A 473 -27.83 -63.38 -104.23
N ILE A 474 -27.85 -62.08 -104.50
CA ILE A 474 -26.84 -61.44 -105.35
C ILE A 474 -25.47 -61.41 -104.65
N ALA A 475 -25.41 -61.15 -103.34
CA ALA A 475 -24.18 -61.22 -102.56
C ALA A 475 -23.54 -62.63 -102.60
N ASP A 476 -24.34 -63.69 -102.51
CA ASP A 476 -23.88 -65.08 -102.61
C ASP A 476 -23.26 -65.39 -103.97
N LEU A 477 -23.88 -64.97 -105.08
CA LEU A 477 -23.34 -65.20 -106.42
C LEU A 477 -22.08 -64.36 -106.70
N ILE A 478 -21.98 -63.16 -106.12
CA ILE A 478 -20.76 -62.33 -106.17
C ILE A 478 -19.61 -63.03 -105.45
N LYS A 479 -19.89 -63.62 -104.29
CA LYS A 479 -18.93 -64.41 -103.52
C LYS A 479 -18.43 -65.62 -104.31
N ALA A 480 -19.34 -66.33 -104.98
CA ALA A 480 -19.03 -67.44 -105.88
C ALA A 480 -18.23 -67.05 -107.15
N GLY A 481 -17.86 -65.76 -107.29
CA GLY A 481 -17.00 -65.28 -108.36
C GLY A 481 -17.73 -65.03 -109.68
N LYS A 482 -19.06 -65.08 -109.70
CA LYS A 482 -19.85 -64.85 -110.91
C LYS A 482 -19.78 -63.38 -111.33
N SER A 483 -19.62 -63.16 -112.63
CA SER A 483 -19.69 -61.84 -113.26
C SER A 483 -21.12 -61.30 -113.26
N ASN A 484 -21.28 -59.99 -113.43
CA ASN A 484 -22.62 -59.38 -113.49
C ASN A 484 -23.51 -59.97 -114.60
N LYS A 485 -22.91 -60.35 -115.75
CA LYS A 485 -23.64 -60.99 -116.85
C LYS A 485 -24.09 -62.40 -116.48
N GLU A 486 -23.24 -63.19 -115.82
CA GLU A 486 -23.60 -64.51 -115.33
C GLU A 486 -24.67 -64.43 -114.24
N ILE A 487 -24.57 -63.49 -113.31
CA ILE A 487 -25.59 -63.27 -112.26
C ILE A 487 -26.93 -62.90 -112.90
N ALA A 488 -26.93 -62.02 -113.91
CA ALA A 488 -28.13 -61.62 -114.63
C ALA A 488 -28.79 -62.82 -115.33
N GLY A 489 -27.99 -63.65 -116.01
CA GLY A 489 -28.47 -64.87 -116.65
C GLY A 489 -28.99 -65.91 -115.66
N LEU A 490 -28.26 -66.17 -114.57
CA LEU A 490 -28.63 -67.15 -113.54
C LEU A 490 -29.90 -66.77 -112.79
N LEU A 491 -30.15 -65.47 -112.59
CA LEU A 491 -31.31 -64.99 -111.86
C LEU A 491 -32.48 -64.56 -112.76
N LEU A 492 -32.33 -64.69 -114.09
CA LEU A 492 -33.31 -64.24 -115.09
C LEU A 492 -33.75 -62.77 -114.87
N ILE A 493 -32.81 -61.91 -114.50
CA ILE A 493 -33.04 -60.46 -114.32
C ILE A 493 -32.13 -59.67 -115.26
N SER A 494 -32.49 -58.41 -115.51
CA SER A 494 -31.66 -57.55 -116.35
C SER A 494 -30.29 -57.31 -115.70
N TYR A 495 -29.27 -57.11 -116.54
CA TYR A 495 -27.93 -56.72 -116.10
C TYR A 495 -27.94 -55.47 -115.20
N ASN A 496 -28.81 -54.51 -115.51
CA ASN A 496 -28.97 -53.27 -114.75
C ASN A 496 -29.56 -53.53 -113.35
N THR A 497 -30.45 -54.51 -113.22
CA THR A 497 -31.01 -54.93 -111.93
C THR A 497 -29.92 -55.52 -111.02
N VAL A 498 -28.97 -56.29 -111.57
CA VAL A 498 -27.82 -56.82 -110.81
C VAL A 498 -26.93 -55.68 -110.32
N LEU A 499 -26.64 -54.70 -111.17
CA LEU A 499 -25.85 -53.52 -110.80
C LEU A 499 -26.53 -52.69 -109.70
N PHE A 500 -27.85 -52.51 -109.80
CA PHE A 500 -28.64 -51.81 -108.79
C PHE A 500 -28.54 -52.48 -107.42
N HIS A 501 -28.74 -53.80 -107.35
CA HIS A 501 -28.60 -54.52 -106.08
C HIS A 501 -27.16 -54.52 -105.56
N ARG A 502 -26.15 -54.65 -106.43
CA ARG A 502 -24.73 -54.49 -106.05
C ARG A 502 -24.44 -53.15 -105.40
N HIS A 503 -25.02 -52.08 -105.95
CA HIS A 503 -24.89 -50.73 -105.40
C HIS A 503 -25.56 -50.62 -104.02
N ASN A 504 -26.76 -51.17 -103.86
CA ASN A 504 -27.47 -51.16 -102.59
C ASN A 504 -26.74 -51.97 -101.52
N ILE A 505 -26.20 -53.15 -101.87
CA ILE A 505 -25.38 -53.96 -100.96
C ILE A 505 -24.18 -53.14 -100.48
N ARG A 506 -23.47 -52.46 -101.38
CA ARG A 506 -22.34 -51.59 -101.00
C ARG A 506 -22.76 -50.42 -100.10
N SER A 507 -23.94 -49.85 -100.34
CA SER A 507 -24.49 -48.76 -99.51
C SER A 507 -24.79 -49.25 -98.10
N LYS A 508 -25.45 -50.41 -97.99
CA LYS A 508 -25.87 -50.98 -96.70
C LYS A 508 -24.69 -51.55 -95.90
N LEU A 509 -23.61 -51.94 -96.58
CA LEU A 509 -22.34 -52.33 -95.99
C LEU A 509 -21.38 -51.17 -95.70
N ASN A 510 -21.79 -49.90 -95.92
CA ASN A 510 -20.94 -48.72 -95.73
C ASN A 510 -19.60 -48.75 -96.49
N ILE A 511 -19.59 -49.39 -97.67
CA ILE A 511 -18.43 -49.44 -98.58
C ILE A 511 -18.67 -48.77 -99.93
N LYS A 512 -19.84 -48.13 -100.14
CA LYS A 512 -20.23 -47.45 -101.39
C LYS A 512 -19.11 -46.59 -101.99
N ASN A 513 -18.53 -45.71 -101.18
CA ASN A 513 -17.52 -44.73 -101.60
C ASN A 513 -16.07 -45.20 -101.34
N LYS A 514 -15.86 -46.48 -100.98
CA LYS A 514 -14.53 -47.03 -100.71
C LYS A 514 -14.07 -47.86 -101.90
N LYS A 515 -12.80 -47.77 -102.31
CA LYS A 515 -12.18 -48.62 -103.36
C LYS A 515 -11.96 -50.07 -102.88
N ILE A 516 -12.95 -50.63 -102.18
CA ILE A 516 -12.95 -52.00 -101.66
C ILE A 516 -13.67 -52.90 -102.65
N ASN A 517 -13.03 -54.02 -103.01
CA ASN A 517 -13.64 -55.05 -103.83
C ASN A 517 -14.79 -55.71 -103.04
N LEU A 518 -16.01 -55.64 -103.59
CA LEU A 518 -17.21 -56.15 -102.92
C LEU A 518 -17.10 -57.66 -102.60
N ARG A 519 -16.52 -58.46 -103.49
CA ARG A 519 -16.31 -59.90 -103.26
C ARG A 519 -15.34 -60.14 -102.11
N ALA A 520 -14.21 -59.44 -102.08
CA ALA A 520 -13.22 -59.57 -101.01
C ALA A 520 -13.80 -59.16 -99.64
N HIS A 521 -14.61 -58.10 -99.61
CA HIS A 521 -15.28 -57.67 -98.38
C HIS A 521 -16.31 -58.68 -97.90
N LEU A 522 -17.12 -59.24 -98.81
CA LEU A 522 -18.07 -60.30 -98.47
C LEU A 522 -17.36 -61.56 -97.94
N LEU A 523 -16.17 -61.90 -98.46
CA LEU A 523 -15.34 -63.00 -97.96
C LEU A 523 -14.72 -62.71 -96.58
N SER A 524 -14.49 -61.43 -96.21
CA SER A 524 -13.90 -61.08 -94.91
C SER A 524 -14.79 -61.40 -93.70
N PHE A 525 -16.09 -61.64 -93.92
CA PHE A 525 -17.03 -62.05 -92.87
C PHE A 525 -17.00 -63.57 -92.58
N GLU A 526 -16.05 -64.32 -93.15
CA GLU A 526 -15.88 -65.77 -92.91
C GLU A 526 -14.88 -66.12 -91.80
N LYS A 527 -14.25 -65.14 -91.13
CA LYS A 527 -13.32 -65.38 -90.01
C LYS A 527 -14.00 -65.31 -88.66
#